data_AF-A0A0J7JSU2-F1
#
_entry.id   AF-A0A0J7JSU2-F1
#
_cell.length_a   1.000
_cell.length_b   1.000
_cell.length_c   1.000
_cell.angle_alpha   90.00
_cell.angle_beta   90.00
_cell.angle_gamma   90.00
#
_symmetry.space_group_name_H-M   'P 1'
#
loop_
_entity.id
_entity.type
_entity.pdbx_description
1 polymer ?
#
loop_
_entity_poly.entity_id
_entity_poly.type
_entity_poly.pdbx_seq_one_letter_code
_entity_poly.pdbx_strand_id
1 'polypeptide(L)'
;MQAMLLQQVHLGIGASGYEPVTHGKVDTARCAEEERALESRLLCLCPAHVWPQASYRCACPRPILVGRHHQQQVQQLHDALTAAITDMVQRWWTDGKARFPERMPLERREEELLR
;
A
#
# COMPACT_ATOMS: atom_id res chain seq x y z
N MET A 1 -22.25 2.33 -17.31
CA MET A 1 -21.19 1.35 -17.01
C MET A 1 -20.78 1.52 -15.57
N GLN A 2 -20.98 0.49 -14.74
CA GLN A 2 -20.47 0.47 -13.37
C GLN A 2 -18.93 0.42 -13.48
N ALA A 3 -18.25 1.51 -13.10
CA ALA A 3 -16.80 1.51 -13.09
C ALA A 3 -16.35 0.58 -11.96
N MET A 4 -15.92 -0.64 -12.29
CA MET A 4 -15.22 -1.49 -11.33
C MET A 4 -13.93 -0.76 -10.91
N LEU A 5 -13.93 -0.22 -9.70
CA LEU A 5 -12.80 0.54 -9.17
C LEU A 5 -11.64 -0.39 -8.80
N LEU A 6 -11.96 -1.54 -8.21
CA LEU A 6 -11.05 -2.58 -7.75
C LEU A 6 -11.68 -3.96 -7.95
N GLN A 7 -10.92 -4.91 -8.48
CA GLN A 7 -11.39 -6.30 -8.68
C GLN A 7 -10.24 -7.27 -8.41
N GLN A 8 -10.41 -8.19 -7.46
CA GLN A 8 -9.45 -9.27 -7.28
C GLN A 8 -9.54 -10.25 -8.46
N VAL A 9 -8.41 -10.79 -8.90
CA VAL A 9 -8.32 -11.75 -10.01
C VAL A 9 -7.37 -12.90 -9.71
N HIS A 10 -7.57 -14.01 -10.40
CA HIS A 10 -6.59 -15.09 -10.52
C HIS A 10 -5.81 -14.92 -11.83
N LEU A 11 -4.49 -15.02 -11.77
CA LEU A 11 -3.63 -14.91 -12.95
C LEU A 11 -3.33 -16.28 -13.56
N GLY A 12 -3.13 -16.33 -14.87
CA GLY A 12 -2.74 -17.55 -15.59
C GLY A 12 -3.89 -18.51 -15.89
N ILE A 13 -5.14 -18.08 -15.66
CA ILE A 13 -6.35 -18.86 -15.92
C ILE A 13 -7.28 -18.03 -16.82
N GLY A 14 -8.08 -18.70 -17.65
CA GLY A 14 -9.08 -18.05 -18.51
C GLY A 14 -8.53 -17.47 -19.82
N ALA A 15 -9.43 -17.10 -20.72
CA ALA A 15 -9.10 -16.68 -22.08
C ALA A 15 -8.30 -15.35 -22.16
N SER A 16 -8.45 -14.49 -21.15
CA SER A 16 -7.73 -13.20 -21.05
C SER A 16 -6.45 -13.29 -20.21
N GLY A 17 -6.04 -14.51 -19.80
CA GLY A 17 -4.92 -14.73 -18.89
C GLY A 17 -5.21 -14.36 -17.43
N TYR A 18 -6.44 -13.96 -17.11
CA TYR A 18 -6.94 -13.81 -15.76
C TYR A 18 -8.45 -14.12 -15.66
N GLU A 19 -8.91 -14.42 -14.44
CA GLU A 19 -10.32 -14.62 -14.11
C GLU A 19 -10.74 -13.81 -12.86
N PRO A 20 -11.86 -13.07 -12.89
CA PRO A 20 -12.35 -12.32 -11.73
C PRO A 20 -12.77 -13.22 -10.57
N VAL A 21 -12.42 -12.83 -9.34
CA VAL A 21 -12.96 -13.49 -8.14
C VAL A 21 -14.41 -13.07 -7.94
N THR A 22 -15.33 -14.03 -8.00
CA THR A 22 -16.75 -13.80 -7.75
C THR A 22 -17.04 -13.73 -6.25
N HIS A 23 -17.92 -12.80 -5.86
CA HIS A 23 -18.37 -12.69 -4.47
C HIS A 23 -19.26 -13.89 -4.14
N GLY A 24 -18.89 -14.71 -3.15
CA GLY A 24 -19.78 -15.80 -2.71
C GLY A 24 -19.18 -16.81 -1.74
N LYS A 25 -17.88 -17.10 -1.83
CA LYS A 25 -17.10 -17.88 -0.83
C LYS A 25 -15.62 -17.83 -1.22
N VAL A 26 -14.77 -17.40 -0.30
CA VAL A 26 -13.31 -17.53 -0.48
C VAL A 26 -12.97 -19.01 -0.35
N ASP A 27 -12.39 -19.57 -1.40
CA ASP A 27 -11.83 -20.91 -1.36
C ASP A 27 -10.50 -20.86 -0.58
N THR A 28 -10.58 -21.19 0.72
CA THR A 28 -9.45 -21.16 1.64
C THR A 28 -8.40 -22.21 1.31
N ALA A 29 -8.82 -23.36 0.78
CA ALA A 29 -7.90 -24.44 0.39
C ALA A 29 -7.04 -23.99 -0.79
N ARG A 30 -7.67 -23.41 -1.81
CA ARG A 30 -6.97 -22.84 -2.96
C ARG A 30 -6.10 -21.65 -2.58
N CYS A 31 -6.57 -20.77 -1.69
CA CYS A 31 -5.76 -19.68 -1.16
C CYS A 31 -4.47 -20.16 -0.49
N ALA A 32 -4.55 -21.24 0.32
CA ALA A 32 -3.39 -21.82 0.97
C ALA A 32 -2.45 -22.54 -0.01
N GLU A 33 -2.96 -23.06 -1.13
CA GLU A 33 -2.16 -23.63 -2.21
C GLU A 33 -1.41 -22.54 -2.99
N GLU A 34 -2.09 -21.44 -3.34
CA GLU A 34 -1.48 -20.27 -3.99
C GLU A 34 -0.35 -19.67 -3.13
N GLU A 35 -0.55 -19.57 -1.81
CA GLU A 35 0.48 -19.12 -0.86
C GLU A 35 1.70 -20.04 -0.86
N ARG A 36 1.50 -21.37 -0.72
CA ARG A 36 2.59 -22.35 -0.75
C ARG A 36 3.35 -22.36 -2.07
N ALA A 37 2.63 -22.22 -3.19
CA ALA A 37 3.24 -22.14 -4.51
C ALA A 37 4.11 -20.89 -4.67
N LEU A 38 3.64 -19.73 -4.16
CA LEU A 38 4.42 -18.50 -4.18
C LEU A 38 5.65 -18.60 -3.27
N GLU A 39 5.49 -19.08 -2.04
CA GLU A 39 6.61 -19.28 -1.10
C GLU A 39 7.67 -20.21 -1.71
N SER A 40 7.27 -21.33 -2.30
CA SER A 40 8.17 -22.27 -2.97
C SER A 40 8.96 -21.58 -4.10
N ARG A 41 8.27 -20.79 -4.95
CA ARG A 41 8.92 -20.04 -6.04
C ARG A 41 9.90 -18.99 -5.51
N LEU A 42 9.56 -18.27 -4.44
CA LEU A 42 10.46 -17.30 -3.82
C LEU A 42 11.71 -17.98 -3.26
N LEU A 43 11.56 -19.14 -2.63
CA LEU A 43 12.66 -19.92 -2.08
C LEU A 43 13.57 -20.52 -3.15
N CYS A 44 13.03 -20.84 -4.34
CA CYS A 44 13.86 -21.22 -5.49
C CYS A 44 14.73 -20.06 -6.01
N LEU A 45 14.28 -18.81 -5.89
CA LEU A 45 15.03 -17.63 -6.34
C LEU A 45 16.04 -17.15 -5.30
N CYS A 46 15.69 -17.24 -4.01
CA CYS A 46 16.53 -16.78 -2.92
C CYS A 46 16.34 -17.65 -1.66
N PRO A 47 17.42 -18.22 -1.09
CA PRO A 47 17.34 -19.06 0.10
C PRO A 47 16.71 -18.35 1.31
N ALA A 48 15.96 -19.10 2.12
CA ALA A 48 15.21 -18.57 3.27
C ALA A 48 16.02 -17.69 4.23
N HIS A 49 17.29 -18.03 4.49
CA HIS A 49 18.14 -17.35 5.47
C HIS A 49 18.53 -15.92 5.06
N VAL A 50 18.41 -15.57 3.79
CA VAL A 50 18.73 -14.23 3.27
C VAL A 50 17.55 -13.26 3.50
N TRP A 51 16.34 -13.79 3.69
CA TRP A 51 15.14 -12.98 3.91
C TRP A 51 15.08 -12.49 5.35
N PRO A 52 15.12 -11.17 5.61
CA PRO A 52 14.97 -10.64 6.95
C PRO A 52 13.67 -11.11 7.57
N GLN A 53 13.73 -11.68 8.77
CA GLN A 53 12.57 -12.12 9.55
C GLN A 53 11.57 -13.00 8.76
N ALA A 54 12.07 -13.85 7.85
CA ALA A 54 11.25 -14.69 6.98
C ALA A 54 10.21 -13.90 6.14
N SER A 55 10.57 -12.71 5.68
CA SER A 55 9.72 -11.80 4.89
C SER A 55 9.18 -12.41 3.59
N TYR A 56 9.76 -13.50 3.07
CA TYR A 56 9.18 -14.25 1.94
C TYR A 56 7.77 -14.79 2.23
N ARG A 57 7.42 -15.00 3.50
CA ARG A 57 6.08 -15.45 3.95
C ARG A 57 5.05 -14.33 3.98
N CYS A 58 5.47 -13.07 3.87
CA CYS A 58 4.58 -11.91 3.85
C CYS A 58 4.04 -11.61 2.45
N ALA A 59 4.51 -12.32 1.42
CA ALA A 59 4.08 -12.11 0.05
C ALA A 59 2.63 -12.62 -0.15
N CYS A 60 1.80 -11.82 -0.83
CA CYS A 60 0.40 -12.16 -1.08
C CYS A 60 0.21 -12.50 -2.58
N PRO A 61 -0.18 -13.74 -2.95
CA PRO A 61 -0.38 -14.15 -4.35
C PRO A 61 -1.70 -13.66 -4.96
N ARG A 62 -2.38 -12.70 -4.33
CA ARG A 62 -3.75 -12.28 -4.67
C ARG A 62 -3.74 -10.88 -5.27
N PRO A 63 -3.50 -10.74 -6.58
CA PRO A 63 -3.46 -9.44 -7.23
C PRO A 63 -4.86 -8.82 -7.31
N ILE A 64 -4.88 -7.50 -7.24
CA ILE A 64 -6.07 -6.68 -7.44
C ILE A 64 -5.87 -5.87 -8.70
N LEU A 65 -6.78 -6.01 -9.66
CA LEU A 65 -6.86 -5.12 -10.81
C LEU A 65 -7.39 -3.76 -10.36
N VAL A 66 -6.66 -2.72 -10.74
CA VAL A 66 -6.98 -1.33 -10.42
C VAL A 66 -7.23 -0.59 -11.72
N GLY A 67 -8.38 0.10 -11.81
CA GLY A 67 -8.69 0.92 -12.97
C GLY A 67 -7.79 2.16 -13.07
N ARG A 68 -7.45 2.59 -14.30
CA ARG A 68 -6.63 3.80 -14.53
C ARG A 68 -7.19 5.05 -13.86
N HIS A 69 -8.50 5.20 -13.84
CA HIS A 69 -9.15 6.32 -13.18
C HIS A 69 -8.89 6.33 -11.66
N HIS A 70 -8.97 5.16 -11.02
CA HIS A 70 -8.66 5.03 -9.59
C HIS A 70 -7.19 5.35 -9.31
N GLN A 71 -6.27 4.85 -10.16
CA GLN A 71 -4.85 5.20 -10.04
C GLN A 71 -4.62 6.71 -10.12
N GLN A 72 -5.28 7.40 -11.05
CA GLN A 72 -5.19 8.86 -11.17
C GLN A 72 -5.73 9.58 -9.93
N GLN A 73 -6.84 9.13 -9.35
CA GLN A 73 -7.39 9.70 -8.12
C GLN A 73 -6.43 9.53 -6.93
N VAL A 74 -5.82 8.36 -6.79
CA VAL A 74 -4.82 8.10 -5.73
C VAL A 74 -3.61 9.00 -5.91
N GLN A 75 -3.13 9.18 -7.15
CA GLN A 75 -2.01 10.10 -7.42
C GLN A 75 -2.35 11.53 -7.04
N GLN A 76 -3.51 12.04 -7.47
CA GLN A 76 -3.94 13.40 -7.15
C GLN A 76 -4.09 13.63 -5.64
N LEU A 77 -4.63 12.64 -4.93
CA LEU A 77 -4.72 12.69 -3.47
C LEU A 77 -3.34 12.73 -2.82
N HIS A 78 -2.42 11.87 -3.27
CA HIS A 78 -1.05 11.84 -2.79
C HIS A 78 -0.34 13.19 -3.00
N ASP A 79 -0.48 13.77 -4.19
CA ASP A 79 0.12 15.06 -4.53
C ASP A 79 -0.44 16.19 -3.65
N ALA A 80 -1.77 16.20 -3.44
CA ALA A 80 -2.43 17.18 -2.59
C ALA A 80 -2.00 17.05 -1.12
N LEU A 81 -1.91 15.83 -0.59
CA LEU A 81 -1.43 15.58 0.78
C LEU A 81 0.02 16.01 0.94
N THR A 82 0.87 15.69 -0.04
CA THR A 82 2.28 16.08 -0.02
C THR A 82 2.44 17.60 -0.03
N ALA A 83 1.68 18.29 -0.88
CA ALA A 83 1.68 19.75 -0.93
C ALA A 83 1.20 20.36 0.40
N ALA A 84 0.09 19.85 0.96
CA ALA A 84 -0.45 20.35 2.22
C ALA A 84 0.52 20.14 3.39
N ILE A 85 1.13 18.97 3.51
CA ILE A 85 2.11 18.68 4.58
C ILE A 85 3.35 19.56 4.40
N THR A 86 3.85 19.71 3.17
CA THR A 86 5.02 20.57 2.89
C THR A 86 4.74 22.02 3.27
N ASP A 87 3.59 22.55 2.89
CA ASP A 87 3.16 23.90 3.23
C ASP A 87 3.01 24.09 4.75
N MET A 88 2.45 23.10 5.45
CA MET A 88 2.38 23.11 6.92
C MET A 88 3.77 23.16 7.57
N VAL A 89 4.72 22.33 7.10
CA VAL A 89 6.09 22.29 7.63
C VAL A 89 6.84 23.61 7.34
N GLN A 90 6.66 24.20 6.16
CA GLN A 90 7.29 25.48 5.82
C GLN A 90 6.78 26.64 6.68
N ARG A 91 5.49 26.63 7.01
CA ARG A 91 4.85 27.67 7.82
C ARG A 91 4.85 27.32 9.31
N TRP A 92 5.53 26.24 9.69
CA TRP A 92 5.41 25.63 11.01
C TRP A 92 5.71 26.61 12.14
N TRP A 93 6.85 27.30 12.07
CA TRP A 93 7.30 28.22 13.11
C TRP A 93 6.69 29.62 13.03
N THR A 94 6.09 29.96 11.89
CA THR A 94 5.65 31.32 11.57
C THR A 94 4.14 31.49 11.61
N ASP A 95 3.37 30.41 11.45
CA ASP A 95 1.92 30.45 11.45
C ASP A 95 1.33 30.32 12.87
N GLY A 96 1.31 31.46 13.56
CA GLY A 96 0.61 31.60 14.84
C GLY A 96 -0.92 31.52 14.74
N LYS A 97 -1.53 31.70 13.55
CA LYS A 97 -2.99 31.61 13.39
C LYS A 97 -3.46 30.15 13.41
N ALA A 98 -2.73 29.27 12.74
CA ALA A 98 -2.99 27.84 12.76
C ALA A 98 -2.48 27.14 14.04
N ARG A 99 -1.75 27.88 14.89
CA ARG A 99 -1.12 27.42 16.15
C ARG A 99 -0.28 26.16 15.91
N PHE A 100 0.42 26.08 14.78
CA PHE A 100 1.21 24.90 14.45
C PHE A 100 2.28 24.57 15.50
N PRO A 101 3.07 25.53 16.02
CA PRO A 101 4.08 25.21 17.03
C PRO A 101 3.51 24.50 18.27
N GLU A 102 2.32 24.91 18.71
CA GLU A 102 1.67 24.37 19.92
C GLU A 102 1.00 23.00 19.72
N ARG A 103 0.85 22.56 18.46
CA ARG A 103 0.16 21.32 18.12
C ARG A 103 1.09 20.13 17.94
N MET A 104 2.41 20.36 17.93
CA MET A 104 3.37 19.26 17.88
C MET A 104 3.70 18.79 19.30
N PRO A 105 3.69 17.47 19.55
CA PRO A 105 4.08 16.91 20.84
C PRO A 105 5.62 16.85 20.92
N LEU A 106 6.28 18.00 20.77
CA LEU A 106 7.73 18.12 20.90
C LEU A 106 8.08 18.65 22.30
N GLU A 107 9.17 18.13 22.86
CA GLU A 107 9.75 18.72 24.04
C GLU A 107 10.42 20.06 23.70
N ARG A 108 10.49 20.97 24.67
CA ARG A 108 11.13 22.29 24.49
C ARG A 108 12.52 22.22 23.86
N ARG A 109 13.31 21.21 24.24
CA ARG A 109 14.65 21.00 23.70
C ARG A 109 14.64 20.64 22.22
N GLU A 110 13.65 19.87 21.78
CA GLU A 110 13.47 19.49 20.37
C GLU A 110 13.01 20.70 19.55
N GLU A 111 12.15 21.55 20.11
CA GLU A 111 11.74 22.81 19.48
C GLU A 111 12.92 23.77 19.28
N GLU A 112 13.82 23.89 20.25
CA GLU A 112 15.02 24.73 20.14
C GLU A 112 15.99 24.25 19.05
N LEU A 113 16.06 22.93 18.80
CA LEU A 113 16.93 22.35 17.76
C LEU A 113 16.37 22.53 16.35
N LEU A 114 15.05 22.51 16.20
CA LEU A 114 14.35 22.50 14.91
C LEU A 114 14.01 23.92 14.38
N ARG A 115 14.22 24.97 15.17
CA ARG A 115 14.12 26.38 14.77
C ARG A 115 15.41 26.87 14.13
#